data_AF-A0A1F9M9M8-F1
#
_entry.id   AF-A0A1F9M9M8-F1
#
_cell.length_a   1.000
_cell.length_b   1.000
_cell.length_c   1.000
_cell.angle_alpha   90.00
_cell.angle_beta   90.00
_cell.angle_gamma   90.00
#
_symmetry.space_group_name_H-M   'P 1'
#
loop_
_entity.id
_entity.type
_entity.pdbx_description
1 polymer ?
#
loop_
_entity_poly.entity_id
_entity_poly.type
_entity_poly.pdbx_seq_one_letter_code
_entity_poly.pdbx_strand_id
1 'polypeptide(L)' 'MGENEKLARQVGMYLCHRHSGKKLKEIGALFGVKETAIAEARRLLSRKLKEDRHLAKTVETIRRELKI' A
#
# COMPACT_ATOMS: atom_id res chain seq x y z
N MET A 1 -4.12 -15.70 6.56
CA MET A 1 -3.89 -14.76 5.46
C MET A 1 -2.73 -15.26 4.64
N GLY A 2 -2.93 -15.45 3.33
CA GLY A 2 -1.84 -15.82 2.42
C GLY A 2 -0.88 -14.66 2.18
N GLU A 3 0.33 -14.93 1.70
CA GLU A 3 1.33 -13.88 1.42
C GLU A 3 0.84 -12.84 0.42
N ASN A 4 0.09 -13.27 -0.60
CA ASN A 4 -0.51 -12.40 -1.61
C ASN A 4 -1.56 -11.45 -1.03
N GLU A 5 -2.37 -11.93 -0.07
CA GLU A 5 -3.39 -11.12 0.60
C GLU A 5 -2.75 -10.04 1.47
N LYS A 6 -1.68 -10.40 2.19
CA LYS A 6 -0.88 -9.44 2.96
C LYS A 6 -0.25 -8.38 2.06
N LEU A 7 0.29 -8.77 0.91
CA LEU A 7 0.87 -7.85 -0.06
C LEU A 7 -0.18 -6.91 -0.67
N ALA A 8 -1.33 -7.44 -1.09
CA ALA A 8 -2.43 -6.63 -1.62
C ALA A 8 -2.89 -5.58 -0.60
N ARG A 9 -3.01 -5.97 0.67
CA ARG A 9 -3.34 -5.06 1.77
C ARG A 9 -2.28 -3.96 1.97
N GLN A 10 -0.99 -4.30 1.90
CA GLN A 10 0.10 -3.32 1.97
C GLN A 10 0.07 -2.34 0.79
N VAL A 11 -0.20 -2.82 -0.43
CA VAL A 11 -0.37 -1.98 -1.63
C VAL A 11 -1.55 -1.03 -1.46
N GLY A 12 -2.70 -1.52 -0.99
CA GLY A 12 -3.88 -0.68 -0.73
C GLY A 12 -3.59 0.44 0.28
N MET A 13 -2.97 0.11 1.42
CA MET A 13 -2.58 1.10 2.43
C MET A 13 -1.62 2.16 1.85
N TYR A 14 -0.63 1.73 1.08
CA TYR A 14 0.33 2.62 0.43
C TYR A 14 -0.33 3.60 -0.53
N LEU A 15 -1.23 3.12 -1.40
CA LEU A 15 -1.93 3.95 -2.37
C LEU A 15 -2.86 4.95 -1.68
N CYS A 16 -3.62 4.51 -0.67
CA CYS A 16 -4.45 5.42 0.13
C CYS A 16 -3.60 6.52 0.76
N HIS A 17 -2.51 6.15 1.43
CA HIS A 17 -1.65 7.15 2.08
C HIS A 17 -1.01 8.12 1.08
N ARG A 18 -0.64 7.65 -0.12
CA ARG A 18 0.06 8.46 -1.11
C ARG A 18 -0.87 9.39 -1.90
N HIS A 19 -2.11 8.97 -2.18
CA HIS A 19 -2.98 9.67 -3.14
C HIS A 19 -4.33 10.15 -2.58
N SER A 20 -4.78 9.66 -1.43
CA SER A 20 -6.13 10.01 -0.93
C SER A 20 -6.20 11.28 -0.08
N GLY A 21 -5.07 11.82 0.37
CA GLY A 21 -5.03 12.95 1.31
C GLY A 21 -5.50 12.63 2.75
N LYS A 22 -5.88 11.38 3.03
CA LYS A 22 -6.33 10.94 4.36
C LYS A 22 -5.17 10.81 5.36
N LYS A 23 -5.47 11.07 6.63
CA LYS A 23 -4.51 10.88 7.74
C LYS A 23 -4.28 9.39 7.99
N LEU A 24 -3.12 9.06 8.57
CA LEU A 24 -2.77 7.69 8.96
C LEU A 24 -3.85 7.04 9.83
N LYS A 25 -4.40 7.76 10.81
CA LYS A 25 -5.50 7.29 11.66
C LYS A 25 -6.74 6.85 10.86
N GLU A 26 -7.11 7.61 9.83
CA GLU A 26 -8.30 7.32 9.00
C GLU A 26 -8.07 6.09 8.12
N ILE A 27 -6.87 5.97 7.56
CA ILE A 27 -6.46 4.78 6.80
C ILE A 27 -6.40 3.57 7.74
N GLY A 28 -5.88 3.73 8.95
CA GLY A 28 -5.82 2.69 9.96
C GLY A 28 -7.20 2.17 10.32
N ALA A 29 -8.17 3.07 10.52
CA ALA A 29 -9.56 2.70 10.74
C ALA A 29 -10.15 1.92 9.56
N LEU A 30 -9.91 2.36 8.32
CA LEU A 30 -10.40 1.69 7.10
C LEU A 30 -9.88 0.24 6.99
N PHE A 31 -8.63 0.02 7.34
CA PHE A 31 -8.01 -1.31 7.26
C PHE A 31 -8.09 -2.09 8.58
N GLY A 32 -8.60 -1.52 9.68
CA GLY A 32 -8.59 -2.16 11.00
C GLY A 32 -7.18 -2.39 11.55
N VAL A 33 -6.26 -1.43 11.36
CA VAL A 33 -4.88 -1.48 11.86
C VAL A 33 -4.46 -0.19 12.56
N LYS A 34 -3.42 -0.26 13.39
CA LYS A 34 -2.79 0.93 13.99
C LYS A 34 -1.98 1.71 12.96
N GLU A 35 -1.82 3.01 13.21
CA GLU A 35 -1.03 3.93 12.36
C GLU A 35 0.41 3.46 12.14
N THR A 36 1.02 2.83 13.17
CA THR A 36 2.36 2.24 13.09
C THR A 36 2.45 1.12 12.05
N ALA A 37 1.41 0.29 11.93
CA ALA A 37 1.37 -0.78 10.93
C ALA A 37 1.32 -0.23 9.50
N ILE A 38 0.72 0.94 9.29
CA ILE A 38 0.68 1.62 7.99
C ILE A 38 2.07 2.18 7.64
N ALA A 39 2.74 2.81 8.60
CA ALA A 39 4.09 3.31 8.43
C ALA A 39 5.08 2.17 8.09
N GLU A 40 4.96 1.04 8.78
CA GLU A 40 5.75 -0.16 8.50
C GLU A 40 5.42 -0.77 7.13
N ALA A 41 4.14 -0.94 6.79
CA ALA A 41 3.69 -1.42 5.49
C ALA A 41 4.23 -0.57 4.34
N ARG A 42 4.21 0.76 4.48
CA ARG A 42 4.82 1.69 3.53
C ARG A 42 6.31 1.45 3.38
N ARG A 43 7.05 1.27 4.49
CA ARG A 43 8.50 1.05 4.46
C ARG A 43 8.84 -0.25 3.74
N LEU A 44 8.12 -1.33 4.06
CA LEU A 44 8.31 -2.64 3.46
C LEU A 44 7.97 -2.62 1.96
N LEU A 45 6.83 -2.05 1.60
CA LEU A 45 6.41 -1.98 0.20
C LEU A 45 7.36 -1.10 -0.63
N SER A 46 7.82 0.03 -0.08
CA SER A 46 8.81 0.88 -0.78
C SER A 46 10.13 0.17 -1.07
N ARG A 47 10.54 -0.79 -0.23
CA ARG A 47 11.71 -1.65 -0.50
C ARG A 47 11.38 -2.69 -1.56
N LYS A 48 10.26 -3.41 -1.41
CA LYS A 48 9.82 -4.41 -2.39
C LYS A 48 9.65 -3.83 -3.79
N LEU A 49 9.10 -2.62 -3.93
CA LEU A 49 8.94 -1.95 -5.22
C LEU A 49 10.28 -1.61 -5.90
N LYS A 50 11.37 -1.48 -5.15
CA LYS A 50 12.71 -1.27 -5.70
C LYS A 50 13.37 -2.58 -6.15
N GLU A 51 13.09 -3.65 -5.43
CA GLU A 51 13.72 -4.97 -5.63
C GLU A 51 12.96 -5.82 -6.66
N ASP A 52 11.63 -5.68 -6.73
CA ASP A 52 10.73 -6.46 -7.57
C ASP A 52 10.11 -5.61 -8.69
N ARG A 53 10.65 -5.77 -9.90
CA ARG A 53 10.16 -5.09 -11.11
C ARG A 53 8.74 -5.53 -11.50
N HIS A 54 8.35 -6.77 -11.24
CA HIS A 54 7.01 -7.25 -11.56
C HIS A 54 5.99 -6.59 -10.65
N LEU A 55 6.25 -6.55 -9.34
CA LEU A 55 5.42 -5.84 -8.38
C LEU A 55 5.31 -4.35 -8.72
N ALA A 56 6.43 -3.70 -9.06
CA ALA A 56 6.42 -2.30 -9.47
C ALA A 56 5.52 -2.05 -10.68
N LYS A 57 5.60 -2.90 -11.71
CA LYS A 57 4.75 -2.80 -12.90
C LYS A 57 3.27 -2.99 -12.55
N THR A 58 2.94 -3.95 -11.70
CA THR A 58 1.56 -4.19 -11.24
C THR A 58 1.00 -2.99 -10.48
N VAL A 59 1.78 -2.40 -9.57
CA VAL A 59 1.35 -1.18 -8.85
C VAL A 59 1.15 -0.01 -9.81
N GLU A 60 2.02 0.18 -10.79
CA GLU A 60 1.84 1.22 -11.81
C GLU A 60 0.61 1.00 -12.69
N THR A 61 0.27 -0.25 -13.03
CA THR A 61 -1.00 -0.56 -13.72
C THR A 61 -2.20 -0.14 -12.88
N ILE A 62 -2.22 -0.51 -11.60
CA ILE A 62 -3.30 -0.13 -10.67
C ILE A 62 -3.42 1.40 -10.57
N ARG A 63 -2.29 2.12 -10.49
CA ARG A 63 -2.28 3.59 -10.45
C ARG A 63 -2.91 4.19 -11.71
N ARG A 64 -2.60 3.65 -12.89
CA ARG A 64 -3.20 4.08 -14.16
C ARG A 64 -4.71 3.84 -14.21
N GLU A 65 -5.17 2.68 -13.75
CA GLU A 65 -6.60 2.34 -13.69
C GLU A 65 -7.36 3.26 -12.73
N LEU A 66 -6.75 3.59 -11.59
CA LEU A 66 -7.30 4.50 -10.59
C LEU A 66 -7.14 5.99 -10.97
N LYS A 67 -6.41 6.29 -12.06
CA LYS A 67 -6.11 7.64 -12.54
C LYS A 67 -5.40 8.52 -11.49
N ILE A 68 -4.41 7.95 -10.79
CA ILE A 68 -3.61 8.60 -9.71
C ILE A 68 -2.08 8.49 -9.90
#